data_AF-A0A7R9ZBU3-F1
#
_entry.id   AF-A0A7R9ZBU3-F1
#
_cell.length_a   1.000
_cell.length_b   1.000
_cell.length_c   1.000
_cell.angle_alpha   90.00
_cell.angle_beta   90.00
_cell.angle_gamma   90.00
#
_symmetry.space_group_name_H-M   'P 1'
#
loop_
_entity.id
_entity.type
_entity.pdbx_description
1 polymer ?
#
loop_
_entity_poly.entity_id
_entity_poly.type
_entity_poly.pdbx_seq_one_letter_code
_entity_poly.pdbx_strand_id
1 'polypeptide(L)'
;RGYIFRVLRKDTELVTNVKIPLRRKRRNLASFVVPFSFVGVLIGWIYIVAKQIRGNYLAKSVAVQFGDAANPRMTFFSGIYDLHNKVIGGRHVYVQRNWGNAMFAYCRDEEAWTFTFDLEADGDVGQLDPCDWSAKSEETEAYGLLSTSNWVTQDDESGSAIPFQFFSLVSNDCSLHGREDICGDYGECVDGECHCDDGRYGRACQYKMPCPALVRDGRKGDFPGLPGTYFNTGLTVGFEMVFLEGDDVTLYVQDLKEKAHSELRLVGNHRAGVNGWKEEFMGGRNVRFLEVNERPVYMRRGLGREGTGPLQILFFVGRRWALTTSEHIDGIADPYSLSEVASFVSSNFLTYWTNFEVLFVSDPLDSKTDTDIVTPTHSRFKWYQPLTGKNGFVYSSPEINLSLTCFFCKEDINICHNGGMCKNLLDWEAESDSYGVGRPRISYDLTRLNGTIDKDWGYCECPSHATGALCEILDLPPDAGCYYFSQQQGVVDPIVDCVCHESCKTCGIIGSRDDCFSCFDGSNLTKIWKNGAGCCGEDCA
;
A
#
# COMPACT_ATOMS: atom_id res chain seq x y z
N ARG A 1 7.48 113.63 21.05
CA ARG A 1 6.17 113.14 21.57
C ARG A 1 5.32 112.76 20.35
N GLY A 2 5.37 111.50 19.94
CA GLY A 2 4.64 111.02 18.76
C GLY A 2 3.17 110.78 19.09
N TYR A 3 2.28 111.42 18.34
CA TYR A 3 0.84 111.23 18.46
C TYR A 3 0.44 109.98 17.67
N ILE A 4 0.18 108.88 18.38
CA ILE A 4 -0.50 107.72 17.80
C ILE A 4 -1.98 108.10 17.62
N PHE A 5 -2.46 108.01 16.37
CA PHE A 5 -3.83 108.30 15.99
C PHE A 5 -4.82 107.44 16.80
N ARG A 6 -5.94 108.02 17.25
CA ARG A 6 -6.97 107.33 18.05
C ARG A 6 -7.53 106.07 17.38
N VAL A 7 -7.44 105.95 16.06
CA VAL A 7 -7.86 104.76 15.29
C VAL A 7 -6.94 103.57 15.59
N LEU A 8 -5.62 103.78 15.62
CA LEU A 8 -4.63 102.75 15.98
C LEU A 8 -4.77 102.27 17.44
N ARG A 9 -5.36 103.08 18.33
CA ARG A 9 -5.62 102.69 19.72
C ARG A 9 -6.75 101.67 19.85
N LYS A 10 -7.78 101.75 19.01
CA LYS A 10 -8.88 100.76 18.99
C LYS A 10 -8.42 99.41 18.45
N ASP A 11 -7.56 99.43 17.43
CA ASP A 11 -7.03 98.18 16.86
C ASP A 11 -6.01 97.52 17.80
N THR A 12 -5.25 98.29 18.59
CA THR A 12 -4.35 97.74 19.61
C THR A 12 -5.07 97.22 20.85
N GLU A 13 -6.23 97.77 21.23
CA GLU A 13 -7.09 97.21 22.29
C GLU A 13 -7.83 95.92 21.85
N LEU A 14 -8.01 95.72 20.54
CA LEU A 14 -8.50 94.45 20.00
C LEU A 14 -7.43 93.36 20.06
N VAL A 15 -6.15 93.71 19.91
CA VAL A 15 -5.02 92.76 20.00
C VAL A 15 -4.74 92.33 21.44
N THR A 16 -4.99 93.16 22.46
CA THR A 16 -4.80 92.78 23.88
C THR A 16 -5.84 91.78 24.39
N ASN A 17 -6.99 91.65 23.71
CA ASN A 17 -8.04 90.68 24.05
C ASN A 17 -8.08 89.44 23.14
N VAL A 18 -7.17 89.34 22.17
CA VAL A 18 -6.96 88.04 21.50
C VAL A 18 -6.30 87.13 22.54
N LYS A 19 -7.11 86.31 23.21
CA LYS A 19 -6.63 85.09 23.86
C LYS A 19 -5.96 84.28 22.76
N ILE A 20 -4.65 84.46 22.58
CA ILE A 20 -3.83 83.54 21.79
C ILE A 20 -4.16 82.19 22.41
N PRO A 21 -4.83 81.27 21.68
CA PRO A 21 -5.09 79.97 22.24
C PRO A 21 -3.72 79.44 22.60
N LEU A 22 -3.43 79.34 23.91
CA LEU A 22 -2.20 78.75 24.41
C LEU A 22 -2.08 77.48 23.61
N ARG A 23 -1.06 77.41 22.74
CA ARG A 23 -0.85 76.34 21.76
C ARG A 23 -0.79 75.10 22.63
N ARG A 24 -1.96 74.47 22.82
CA ARG A 24 -2.18 73.49 23.89
C ARG A 24 -1.14 72.48 23.54
N LYS A 25 -0.10 72.39 24.38
CA LYS A 25 1.10 71.59 24.11
C LYS A 25 0.48 70.22 23.92
N ARG A 26 0.21 69.84 22.66
CA ARG A 26 -0.38 68.57 22.30
C ARG A 26 0.75 67.70 22.77
N ARG A 27 0.66 67.17 24.00
CA ARG A 27 1.53 66.12 24.49
C ARG A 27 1.53 65.19 23.31
N ASN A 28 2.67 65.09 22.62
CA ASN A 28 2.76 64.41 21.35
C ASN A 28 2.34 62.97 21.65
N LEU A 29 1.05 62.68 21.49
CA LEU A 29 0.47 61.39 21.82
C LEU A 29 1.21 60.34 20.97
N ALA A 30 1.58 60.72 19.76
CA ALA A 30 2.49 60.02 18.87
C ALA A 30 3.83 59.61 19.52
N SER A 31 4.45 60.47 20.36
CA SER A 31 5.71 60.14 21.03
C SER A 31 5.58 59.02 22.07
N PHE A 32 4.36 58.71 22.53
CA PHE A 32 4.10 57.55 23.39
C PHE A 32 3.52 56.37 22.59
N VAL A 33 2.61 56.62 21.65
CA VAL A 33 1.96 55.56 20.88
C VAL A 33 2.98 54.75 20.05
N VAL A 34 3.95 55.40 19.41
CA VAL A 34 4.96 54.72 18.58
C VAL A 34 5.81 53.73 19.38
N PRO A 35 6.47 54.11 20.50
CA PRO A 35 7.27 53.16 21.26
C PRO A 35 6.43 52.05 21.90
N PHE A 36 5.21 52.34 22.37
CA PHE A 36 4.33 51.29 22.90
C PHE A 36 3.90 50.29 21.82
N SER A 37 3.60 50.76 20.61
CA SER A 37 3.28 49.88 19.48
C SER A 37 4.48 49.02 19.09
N PHE A 38 5.68 49.61 19.05
CA PHE A 38 6.91 48.89 18.75
C PHE A 38 7.22 47.81 19.80
N VAL A 39 7.07 48.13 21.10
CA VAL A 39 7.18 47.14 22.19
C VAL A 39 6.15 46.03 22.04
N GLY A 40 4.91 46.36 21.67
CA GLY A 40 3.87 45.35 21.40
C GLY A 40 4.24 44.40 20.26
N VAL A 41 4.77 44.92 19.15
CA VAL A 41 5.25 44.12 18.02
C VAL A 41 6.44 43.25 18.43
N LEU A 42 7.40 43.77 19.21
CA LEU A 42 8.52 42.99 19.70
C LEU A 42 8.09 41.86 20.64
N ILE A 43 7.14 42.11 21.54
CA ILE A 43 6.59 41.06 22.42
C ILE A 43 5.89 39.98 21.59
N GLY A 44 5.09 40.39 20.59
CA GLY A 44 4.45 39.46 19.67
C GLY A 44 5.46 38.62 18.86
N TRP A 45 6.51 39.27 18.36
CA TRP A 45 7.59 38.59 17.65
C TRP A 45 8.33 37.59 18.53
N ILE A 46 8.74 38.00 19.75
CA ILE A 46 9.38 37.12 20.73
C ILE A 46 8.47 35.93 21.07
N TYR A 47 7.16 36.16 21.20
CA TYR A 47 6.20 35.08 21.45
C TYR A 47 6.13 34.08 20.28
N ILE A 48 6.07 34.55 19.04
CA ILE A 48 6.06 33.70 17.85
C ILE A 48 7.36 32.92 17.74
N VAL A 49 8.52 33.58 17.89
CA VAL A 49 9.84 32.94 17.86
C VAL A 49 9.96 31.90 18.97
N ALA A 50 9.51 32.21 20.19
CA ALA A 50 9.51 31.25 21.30
C ALA A 50 8.63 30.04 21.00
N LYS A 51 7.50 30.21 20.31
CA LYS A 51 6.63 29.11 19.86
C LYS A 51 7.27 28.29 18.73
N GLN A 52 7.96 28.92 17.78
CA GLN A 52 8.74 28.25 16.74
C GLN A 52 9.87 27.43 17.35
N ILE A 53 10.66 28.02 18.25
CA ILE A 53 11.78 27.34 18.95
C ILE A 53 11.30 26.13 19.74
N ARG A 54 10.08 26.17 20.29
CA ARG A 54 9.45 25.05 21.00
C ARG A 54 8.81 24.00 20.08
N GLY A 55 8.85 24.19 18.76
CA GLY A 55 8.29 23.27 17.79
C GLY A 55 6.75 23.33 17.68
N ASN A 56 6.08 24.31 18.28
CA ASN A 56 4.62 24.39 18.29
C ASN A 56 3.97 24.57 16.90
N TYR A 57 4.75 24.98 15.90
CA TYR A 57 4.30 25.14 14.52
C TYR A 57 4.90 24.08 13.57
N LEU A 58 5.62 23.11 14.12
CA LEU A 58 6.21 22.01 13.36
C LEU A 58 5.23 20.84 13.33
N ALA A 59 5.31 20.04 12.27
CA ALA A 59 4.63 18.75 12.21
C ALA A 59 5.08 17.87 13.36
N LYS A 60 4.14 17.27 14.09
CA LYS A 60 4.51 16.26 15.11
C LYS A 60 5.07 15.00 14.47
N SER A 61 4.64 14.69 13.24
CA SER A 61 5.13 13.56 12.47
C SER A 61 5.20 13.92 10.99
N VAL A 62 6.17 13.35 10.30
CA VAL A 62 6.35 13.47 8.85
C VAL A 62 6.52 12.09 8.25
N ALA A 63 5.94 11.89 7.07
CA ALA A 63 6.12 10.69 6.29
C ALA A 63 7.10 10.96 5.15
N VAL A 64 8.08 10.08 5.02
CA VAL A 64 9.16 10.19 4.03
C VAL A 64 9.18 8.98 3.12
N GLN A 65 9.43 9.22 1.84
CA GLN A 65 9.69 8.18 0.87
C GLN A 65 10.91 8.57 0.02
N PHE A 66 11.96 7.75 0.08
CA PHE A 66 13.20 7.97 -0.66
C PHE A 66 13.21 7.21 -1.98
N GLY A 67 13.86 7.78 -2.98
CA GLY A 67 14.17 7.10 -4.24
C GLY A 67 15.31 6.09 -4.10
N ASP A 68 15.37 5.11 -5.00
CA ASP A 68 16.44 4.09 -5.10
C ASP A 68 17.40 4.32 -6.27
N ALA A 69 17.09 5.25 -7.18
CA ALA A 69 17.79 5.34 -8.45
C ALA A 69 19.26 5.76 -8.31
N ALA A 70 19.58 6.56 -7.30
CA ALA A 70 20.94 7.00 -6.99
C ALA A 70 21.58 6.11 -5.92
N ASN A 71 20.86 5.86 -4.82
CA ASN A 71 21.31 5.01 -3.74
C ASN A 71 20.16 4.07 -3.32
N PRO A 72 20.20 2.78 -3.71
CA PRO A 72 19.14 1.82 -3.40
C PRO A 72 18.86 1.66 -1.90
N ARG A 73 19.88 1.88 -1.04
CA ARG A 73 19.76 1.72 0.41
C ARG A 73 18.82 2.75 1.03
N MET A 74 18.69 3.92 0.41
CA MET A 74 17.83 5.00 0.91
C MET A 74 16.37 4.57 1.05
N THR A 75 15.90 3.63 0.23
CA THR A 75 14.52 3.15 0.28
C THR A 75 14.13 2.50 1.61
N PHE A 76 15.07 1.85 2.28
CA PHE A 76 14.87 1.20 3.58
C PHE A 76 14.55 2.19 4.71
N PHE A 77 14.83 3.47 4.51
CA PHE A 77 14.55 4.54 5.45
C PHE A 77 13.25 5.28 5.13
N SER A 78 12.45 4.79 4.19
CA SER A 78 11.10 5.32 3.96
C SER A 78 10.19 4.93 5.12
N GLY A 79 9.40 5.88 5.64
CA GLY A 79 8.50 5.63 6.78
C GLY A 79 8.10 6.92 7.51
N ILE A 80 7.60 6.77 8.73
CA ILE A 80 7.22 7.89 9.61
C ILE A 80 8.37 8.28 10.54
N TYR A 81 8.56 9.60 10.66
CA TYR A 81 9.49 10.23 11.57
C TYR A 81 8.73 11.18 12.50
N ASP A 82 8.96 11.04 13.80
CA ASP A 82 8.31 11.85 14.83
C ASP A 82 9.22 12.99 15.29
N LEU A 83 8.61 14.13 15.58
CA LEU A 83 9.26 15.31 16.13
C LEU A 83 9.78 14.99 17.52
N HIS A 84 11.10 15.05 17.68
CA HIS A 84 11.76 14.80 18.94
C HIS A 84 11.99 16.10 19.71
N ASN A 85 11.98 16.03 21.05
CA ASN A 85 12.23 17.19 21.92
C ASN A 85 13.68 17.69 21.87
N LYS A 86 14.57 16.95 21.21
CA LYS A 86 15.98 17.28 21.10
C LYS A 86 16.18 18.37 20.04
N VAL A 87 17.08 19.30 20.34
CA VAL A 87 17.42 20.41 19.45
C VAL A 87 18.86 20.23 19.01
N ILE A 88 19.07 20.03 17.71
CA ILE A 88 20.38 19.91 17.07
C ILE A 88 20.50 21.00 16.00
N GLY A 89 21.65 21.65 15.90
CA GLY A 89 21.81 22.80 15.00
C GLY A 89 20.91 24.00 15.34
N GLY A 90 20.27 24.02 16.51
CA GLY A 90 19.29 25.04 16.90
C GLY A 90 17.88 24.81 16.37
N ARG A 91 17.59 23.64 15.82
CA ARG A 91 16.25 23.23 15.36
C ARG A 91 15.86 21.88 15.95
N HIS A 92 14.57 21.59 16.01
CA HIS A 92 14.09 20.27 16.40
C HIS A 92 14.49 19.22 15.38
N VAL A 93 14.69 18.00 15.85
CA VAL A 93 15.00 16.84 15.00
C VAL A 93 13.78 15.96 14.82
N TYR A 94 13.71 15.28 13.69
CA TYR A 94 12.71 14.23 13.46
C TYR A 94 13.42 12.89 13.48
N VAL A 95 12.93 11.96 14.29
CA VAL A 95 13.55 10.65 14.51
C VAL A 95 12.60 9.57 14.01
N GLN A 96 13.13 8.54 13.36
CA GLN A 96 12.33 7.46 12.81
C GLN A 96 11.55 6.75 13.91
N ARG A 97 10.22 6.62 13.74
CA ARG A 97 9.30 6.11 14.78
C ARG A 97 9.64 4.70 15.27
N ASN A 98 9.90 3.80 14.34
CA ASN A 98 9.97 2.37 14.66
C ASN A 98 11.27 1.98 15.39
N TRP A 99 12.39 2.63 15.03
CA TRP A 99 13.72 2.14 15.42
C TRP A 99 14.61 3.21 16.01
N GLY A 100 14.29 4.48 15.79
CA GLY A 100 15.12 5.59 16.26
C GLY A 100 16.45 5.78 15.52
N ASN A 101 16.86 4.86 14.63
CA ASN A 101 18.22 4.80 14.09
C ASN A 101 18.50 5.69 12.86
N ALA A 102 17.52 6.49 12.47
CA ALA A 102 17.64 7.47 11.40
C ALA A 102 16.95 8.77 11.83
N MET A 103 17.52 9.90 11.42
CA MET A 103 16.97 11.20 11.77
C MET A 103 17.13 12.26 10.68
N PHE A 104 16.21 13.23 10.72
CA PHE A 104 16.38 14.51 10.07
C PHE A 104 16.78 15.56 11.08
N ALA A 105 17.86 16.27 10.81
CA ALA A 105 18.36 17.34 11.64
C ALA A 105 18.83 18.51 10.76
N TYR A 106 19.09 19.67 11.37
CA TYR A 106 19.63 20.81 10.63
C TYR A 106 21.14 20.90 10.86
N CYS A 107 21.91 20.83 9.77
CA CYS A 107 23.35 21.08 9.81
C CYS A 107 23.60 22.58 9.58
N ARG A 108 24.32 23.22 10.52
CA ARG A 108 24.63 24.65 10.41
C ARG A 108 25.68 24.96 9.36
N ASP A 109 26.65 24.06 9.18
CA ASP A 109 27.79 24.28 8.28
C ASP A 109 27.35 24.17 6.81
N GLU A 110 26.36 23.32 6.54
CA GLU A 110 25.73 23.14 5.23
C GLU A 110 24.53 24.09 5.02
N GLU A 111 24.12 24.82 6.05
CA GLU A 111 22.88 25.61 6.09
C GLU A 111 21.65 24.87 5.55
N ALA A 112 21.58 23.55 5.74
CA ALA A 112 20.59 22.67 5.11
C ALA A 112 20.00 21.67 6.12
N TRP A 113 18.80 21.17 5.80
CA TRP A 113 18.27 20.00 6.47
C TRP A 113 18.97 18.76 5.92
N THR A 114 19.44 17.92 6.83
CA THR A 114 20.17 16.71 6.52
C THR A 114 19.42 15.50 7.05
N PHE A 115 19.63 14.39 6.39
CA PHE A 115 19.20 13.07 6.78
C PHE A 115 20.44 12.23 7.03
N THR A 116 20.48 11.59 8.19
CA THR A 116 21.56 10.72 8.60
C THR A 116 20.97 9.46 9.21
N PHE A 117 21.64 8.34 8.97
CA PHE A 117 21.34 7.04 9.54
C PHE A 117 22.68 6.39 9.94
N ASP A 118 22.61 5.28 10.67
CA ASP A 118 23.75 4.67 11.36
C ASP A 118 23.99 5.23 12.77
N LEU A 119 22.89 5.48 13.48
CA LEU A 119 22.95 5.39 14.93
C LEU A 119 23.35 3.96 15.27
N GLU A 120 24.58 3.78 15.76
CA GLU A 120 24.91 2.58 16.54
C GLU A 120 23.75 2.32 17.49
N ALA A 121 23.30 1.07 17.66
CA ALA A 121 22.04 0.74 18.33
C ALA A 121 21.90 1.26 19.78
N ASP A 122 23.00 1.74 20.37
CA ASP A 122 23.07 2.34 21.71
C ASP A 122 23.30 3.87 21.70
N GLY A 123 23.38 4.50 20.52
CA GLY A 123 23.70 5.89 20.32
C GLY A 123 22.56 6.82 20.75
N ASP A 124 22.78 7.62 21.80
CA ASP A 124 21.91 8.77 22.07
C ASP A 124 21.91 9.68 20.84
N VAL A 125 20.71 10.06 20.37
CA VAL A 125 20.41 10.94 19.19
C VAL A 125 21.28 12.20 19.13
N GLY A 126 21.98 12.57 20.20
CA GLY A 126 22.81 13.78 20.29
C GLY A 126 24.29 13.58 20.07
N GLN A 127 24.74 12.35 19.86
CA GLN A 127 26.12 12.08 19.48
C GLN A 127 26.32 12.12 17.97
N LEU A 128 25.24 12.00 17.18
CA LEU A 128 25.33 12.16 15.74
C LEU A 128 25.62 13.60 15.35
N ASP A 129 26.63 13.76 14.51
CA ASP A 129 26.84 15.00 13.78
C ASP A 129 25.81 15.09 12.64
N PRO A 130 24.87 16.06 12.67
CA PRO A 130 23.92 16.23 11.57
C PRO A 130 24.62 16.57 10.24
N CYS A 131 25.88 17.00 10.27
CA CYS A 131 26.64 17.34 9.07
C CYS A 131 27.31 16.12 8.42
N ASP A 132 27.27 14.93 9.05
CA ASP A 132 27.61 13.65 8.42
C ASP A 132 26.35 13.04 7.79
N TRP A 133 25.97 13.61 6.64
CA TRP A 133 24.67 13.38 6.03
C TRP A 133 24.74 12.34 4.91
N SER A 134 23.73 11.46 4.85
CA SER A 134 23.54 10.54 3.73
C SER A 134 22.64 11.16 2.65
N ALA A 135 21.72 12.03 3.06
CA ALA A 135 20.98 12.90 2.16
C ALA A 135 20.83 14.32 2.74
N LYS A 136 20.68 15.34 1.88
CA LYS A 136 20.44 16.71 2.33
C LYS A 136 19.52 17.48 1.39
N SER A 137 18.84 18.48 1.91
CA SER A 137 18.10 19.47 1.13
C SER A 137 19.04 20.48 0.48
N GLU A 138 18.48 21.39 -0.32
CA GLU A 138 19.13 22.66 -0.63
C GLU A 138 19.35 23.52 0.63
N GLU A 139 20.26 24.49 0.53
CA GLU A 139 20.49 25.52 1.56
C GLU A 139 19.18 26.25 1.88
N THR A 140 18.84 26.35 3.17
CA THR A 140 17.57 26.93 3.60
C THR A 140 17.58 27.44 5.05
N GLU A 141 17.12 28.68 5.20
CA GLU A 141 16.83 29.27 6.52
C GLU A 141 15.49 28.78 7.10
N ALA A 142 14.72 27.98 6.34
CA ALA A 142 13.37 27.60 6.74
C ALA A 142 13.38 26.66 7.95
N TYR A 143 12.80 27.13 9.06
CA TYR A 143 12.76 26.39 10.32
C TYR A 143 11.99 25.06 10.26
N GLY A 144 11.14 24.86 9.26
CA GLY A 144 10.36 23.63 9.08
C GLY A 144 10.95 22.72 8.02
N LEU A 145 11.14 21.44 8.36
CA LEU A 145 11.59 20.39 7.43
C LEU A 145 10.71 20.30 6.18
N LEU A 146 9.39 20.42 6.32
CA LEU A 146 8.44 20.37 5.20
C LEU A 146 8.55 21.53 4.19
N SER A 147 9.31 22.58 4.51
CA SER A 147 9.55 23.73 3.61
C SER A 147 10.79 23.55 2.73
N THR A 148 11.43 22.38 2.78
CA THR A 148 12.63 22.06 2.02
C THR A 148 12.30 21.54 0.62
N SER A 149 13.24 21.66 -0.31
CA SER A 149 13.14 21.09 -1.64
C SER A 149 14.50 20.63 -2.17
N ASN A 150 14.54 20.06 -3.38
CA ASN A 150 15.76 19.67 -4.11
C ASN A 150 16.72 18.79 -3.30
N TRP A 151 16.20 17.69 -2.76
CA TRP A 151 17.00 16.75 -1.97
C TRP A 151 18.01 15.98 -2.84
N VAL A 152 19.23 15.84 -2.31
CA VAL A 152 20.33 15.07 -2.89
C VAL A 152 20.77 13.96 -1.92
N THR A 153 21.31 12.87 -2.46
CA THR A 153 21.96 11.78 -1.72
C THR A 153 23.44 11.74 -2.04
N GLN A 154 24.26 11.15 -1.17
CA GLN A 154 25.63 10.80 -1.52
C GLN A 154 25.66 9.51 -2.34
N ASP A 155 26.52 9.51 -3.37
CA ASP A 155 26.92 8.31 -4.09
C ASP A 155 27.93 7.51 -3.25
N ASP A 156 27.66 6.24 -3.01
CA ASP A 156 28.50 5.39 -2.14
C ASP A 156 29.93 5.23 -2.69
N GLU A 157 30.11 5.29 -4.02
CA GLU A 157 31.43 5.09 -4.66
C GLU A 157 32.25 6.39 -4.74
N SER A 158 31.64 7.48 -5.18
CA SER A 158 32.34 8.74 -5.44
C SER A 158 32.22 9.77 -4.30
N GLY A 159 31.28 9.60 -3.38
CA GLY A 159 30.90 10.60 -2.38
C GLY A 159 30.24 11.85 -2.99
N SER A 160 29.93 11.83 -4.29
CA SER A 160 29.33 12.97 -4.98
C SER A 160 27.85 13.12 -4.62
N ALA A 161 27.37 14.36 -4.54
CA ALA A 161 25.95 14.63 -4.35
C ALA A 161 25.17 14.36 -5.66
N ILE A 162 24.21 13.44 -5.60
CA ILE A 162 23.31 13.09 -6.72
C ILE A 162 21.88 13.48 -6.33
N PRO A 163 21.15 14.25 -7.16
CA PRO A 163 19.75 14.56 -6.88
C PRO A 163 18.89 13.30 -6.89
N PHE A 164 17.96 13.21 -5.94
CA PHE A 164 16.96 12.15 -5.98
C PHE A 164 16.09 12.27 -7.22
N GLN A 165 15.94 11.18 -7.96
CA GLN A 165 14.91 11.12 -9.01
C GLN A 165 13.50 11.19 -8.44
N PHE A 166 13.34 10.65 -7.22
CA PHE A 166 12.10 10.68 -6.47
C PHE A 166 12.41 10.88 -4.98
N PHE A 167 11.77 11.87 -4.37
CA PHE A 167 11.78 12.10 -2.94
C PHE A 167 10.44 12.70 -2.55
N SER A 168 9.78 12.14 -1.55
CA SER A 168 8.52 12.63 -1.03
C SER A 168 8.63 12.85 0.47
N LEU A 169 8.26 14.04 0.92
CA LEU A 169 8.27 14.45 2.30
C LEU A 169 6.95 15.18 2.56
N VAL A 170 6.07 14.57 3.35
CA VAL A 170 4.73 15.09 3.63
C VAL A 170 4.46 15.10 5.12
N SER A 171 3.60 16.01 5.58
CA SER A 171 3.14 15.96 6.97
C SER A 171 2.32 14.69 7.18
N ASN A 172 2.53 14.03 8.32
CA ASN A 172 1.71 12.92 8.77
C ASN A 172 0.87 13.31 10.01
N ASP A 173 0.85 14.60 10.35
CA ASP A 173 0.15 15.11 11.53
C ASP A 173 -1.22 15.67 11.13
N CYS A 174 -2.27 14.89 11.35
CA CYS A 174 -3.65 15.30 11.07
C CYS A 174 -4.17 16.40 12.03
N SER A 175 -3.43 16.74 13.09
CA SER A 175 -3.83 17.80 14.04
C SER A 175 -3.44 19.21 13.58
N LEU A 176 -2.62 19.32 12.54
CA LEU A 176 -2.10 20.61 12.07
C LEU A 176 -3.09 21.33 11.13
N HIS A 177 -3.78 22.28 11.75
CA HIS A 177 -4.36 23.47 11.12
C HIS A 177 -5.49 23.27 10.12
N GLY A 178 -6.67 22.83 10.59
CA GLY A 178 -8.00 23.28 10.10
C GLY A 178 -8.26 23.24 8.59
N ARG A 179 -7.39 22.59 7.83
CA ARG A 179 -7.53 22.21 6.44
C ARG A 179 -8.18 20.84 6.45
N GLU A 180 -8.87 20.57 5.36
CA GLU A 180 -9.54 19.31 5.04
C GLU A 180 -8.78 18.11 5.60
N ASP A 181 -9.54 17.26 6.28
CA ASP A 181 -9.06 16.12 7.05
C ASP A 181 -7.99 15.35 6.27
N ILE A 182 -6.76 15.24 6.80
CA ILE A 182 -5.72 14.42 6.18
C ILE A 182 -6.22 12.97 6.07
N CYS A 183 -7.09 12.55 6.97
CA CYS A 183 -7.72 11.24 6.97
C CYS A 183 -8.83 11.10 5.92
N GLY A 184 -9.12 12.17 5.18
CA GLY A 184 -10.18 12.25 4.18
C GLY A 184 -11.57 12.06 4.79
N ASP A 185 -12.53 11.61 3.98
CA ASP A 185 -13.89 11.26 4.42
C ASP A 185 -13.95 9.83 5.01
N TYR A 186 -12.80 9.21 5.29
CA TYR A 186 -12.66 7.76 5.51
C TYR A 186 -11.90 7.42 6.79
N GLY A 187 -11.76 8.37 7.70
CA GLY A 187 -11.15 8.16 8.99
C GLY A 187 -11.24 9.38 9.89
N GLU A 188 -10.84 9.18 11.15
CA GLU A 188 -10.82 10.22 12.17
C GLU A 188 -9.39 10.48 12.64
N CYS A 189 -9.04 11.74 12.84
CA CYS A 189 -7.77 12.11 13.45
C CYS A 189 -7.77 11.90 14.97
N VAL A 190 -7.03 10.90 15.45
CA VAL A 190 -6.85 10.60 16.88
C VAL A 190 -5.37 10.76 17.24
N ASP A 191 -5.08 11.67 18.17
CA ASP A 191 -3.71 11.95 18.65
C ASP A 191 -2.67 12.31 17.57
N GLY A 192 -3.13 12.81 16.42
CA GLY A 192 -2.26 13.16 15.28
C GLY A 192 -2.04 12.01 14.30
N GLU A 193 -2.75 10.90 14.45
CA GLU A 193 -2.77 9.77 13.52
C GLU A 193 -4.18 9.53 12.97
N CYS A 194 -4.26 9.04 11.73
CA CYS A 194 -5.54 8.72 11.12
C CYS A 194 -5.99 7.32 11.54
N HIS A 195 -7.14 7.25 12.19
CA HIS A 195 -7.86 6.02 12.49
C HIS A 195 -8.88 5.78 11.38
N CYS A 196 -8.61 4.82 10.52
CA CYS A 196 -9.43 4.58 9.33
C CYS A 196 -10.73 3.87 9.63
N ASP A 197 -11.76 4.23 8.87
CA ASP A 197 -13.04 3.52 8.84
C ASP A 197 -12.88 2.09 8.31
N ASP A 198 -13.90 1.26 8.55
CA ASP A 198 -13.92 -0.11 8.07
C ASP A 198 -13.68 -0.21 6.55
N GLY A 199 -12.76 -1.11 6.17
CA GLY A 199 -12.43 -1.35 4.76
C GLY A 199 -11.47 -0.32 4.16
N ARG A 200 -10.93 0.60 4.97
CA ARG A 200 -9.95 1.61 4.55
C ARG A 200 -8.59 1.34 5.17
N TYR A 201 -7.54 1.82 4.50
CA TYR A 201 -6.16 1.57 4.87
C TYR A 201 -5.24 2.73 4.48
N GLY A 202 -4.10 2.81 5.15
CA GLY A 202 -3.01 3.72 4.86
C GLY A 202 -3.02 4.94 5.78
N ARG A 203 -1.93 5.70 5.73
CA ARG A 203 -1.68 6.86 6.61
C ARG A 203 -2.77 7.92 6.64
N ALA A 204 -3.49 8.07 5.54
CA ALA A 204 -4.54 9.06 5.31
C ALA A 204 -5.87 8.37 4.97
N CYS A 205 -6.01 7.08 5.30
CA CYS A 205 -7.18 6.26 4.98
C CYS A 205 -7.57 6.29 3.50
N GLN A 206 -6.59 6.58 2.65
CA GLN A 206 -6.77 6.88 1.24
C GLN A 206 -6.92 5.62 0.39
N TYR A 207 -6.54 4.47 0.93
CA TYR A 207 -6.58 3.20 0.22
C TYR A 207 -7.75 2.34 0.69
N LYS A 208 -8.19 1.43 -0.19
CA LYS A 208 -9.02 0.30 0.21
C LYS A 208 -8.16 -0.67 1.03
N MET A 209 -8.83 -1.47 1.84
CA MET A 209 -8.21 -2.56 2.57
C MET A 209 -7.42 -3.48 1.62
N PRO A 210 -6.18 -3.88 2.00
CA PRO A 210 -5.38 -4.72 1.13
C PRO A 210 -6.03 -6.09 0.90
N CYS A 211 -5.72 -6.69 -0.25
CA CYS A 211 -6.24 -8.02 -0.55
C CYS A 211 -5.74 -9.05 0.48
N PRO A 212 -6.60 -9.79 1.19
CA PRO A 212 -6.15 -10.69 2.26
C PRO A 212 -5.35 -11.91 1.78
N ALA A 213 -5.50 -12.31 0.52
CA ALA A 213 -4.78 -13.43 -0.06
C ALA A 213 -4.47 -13.18 -1.53
N LEU A 214 -3.23 -13.45 -1.92
CA LEU A 214 -2.74 -13.28 -3.27
C LEU A 214 -2.62 -14.64 -3.95
N VAL A 215 -2.95 -14.68 -5.23
CA VAL A 215 -2.71 -15.84 -6.08
C VAL A 215 -1.93 -15.43 -7.31
N ARG A 216 -1.18 -16.38 -7.85
CA ARG A 216 -0.48 -16.19 -9.13
C ARG A 216 -1.50 -16.15 -10.26
N ASP A 217 -1.31 -15.23 -11.21
CA ASP A 217 -2.04 -15.27 -12.48
C ASP A 217 -1.54 -16.45 -13.31
N GLY A 218 -2.40 -17.46 -13.52
CA GLY A 218 -2.05 -18.69 -14.23
C GLY A 218 -1.61 -18.48 -15.69
N ARG A 219 -1.95 -17.33 -16.29
CA ARG A 219 -1.56 -16.98 -17.67
C ARG A 219 -0.11 -16.52 -17.79
N LYS A 220 0.52 -16.21 -16.65
CA LYS A 220 1.91 -15.75 -16.60
C LYS A 220 2.82 -16.84 -16.02
N GLY A 221 4.11 -16.67 -16.25
CA GLY A 221 5.14 -17.55 -15.71
C GLY A 221 5.17 -17.56 -14.19
N ASP A 222 6.03 -18.41 -13.63
CA ASP A 222 6.27 -18.50 -12.20
C ASP A 222 7.57 -17.79 -11.80
N PHE A 223 7.81 -17.63 -10.49
CA PHE A 223 9.11 -17.20 -9.97
C PHE A 223 10.19 -18.25 -10.27
N PRO A 224 11.12 -17.98 -11.21
CA PRO A 224 12.07 -18.99 -11.66
C PRO A 224 13.05 -19.36 -10.53
N GLY A 225 13.24 -20.65 -10.30
CA GLY A 225 14.26 -21.14 -9.36
C GLY A 225 13.84 -21.19 -7.89
N LEU A 226 12.60 -20.87 -7.53
CA LEU A 226 12.10 -21.17 -6.19
C LEU A 226 11.87 -22.69 -6.05
N PRO A 227 12.51 -23.38 -5.08
CA PRO A 227 12.32 -24.81 -4.88
C PRO A 227 10.85 -25.14 -4.52
N GLY A 228 10.29 -26.16 -5.17
CA GLY A 228 8.91 -26.61 -4.93
C GLY A 228 7.83 -26.02 -5.84
N THR A 229 8.21 -25.26 -6.88
CA THR A 229 7.30 -24.59 -7.84
C THR A 229 6.67 -25.51 -8.90
N TYR A 230 6.64 -26.83 -8.70
CA TYR A 230 5.82 -27.69 -9.57
C TYR A 230 4.34 -27.54 -9.17
N PHE A 231 3.71 -26.44 -9.59
CA PHE A 231 2.27 -26.18 -9.55
C PHE A 231 1.54 -27.09 -10.55
N ASN A 232 1.67 -28.42 -10.40
CA ASN A 232 1.17 -29.30 -11.45
C ASN A 232 -0.28 -29.76 -11.24
N THR A 233 -0.96 -29.40 -10.14
CA THR A 233 -2.39 -29.74 -9.97
C THR A 233 -3.06 -28.87 -8.89
N GLY A 234 -3.96 -27.97 -9.30
CA GLY A 234 -5.02 -27.45 -8.43
C GLY A 234 -4.71 -26.16 -7.66
N LEU A 235 -5.66 -25.23 -7.77
CA LEU A 235 -5.86 -23.98 -7.04
C LEU A 235 -5.13 -23.93 -5.67
N THR A 236 -3.85 -23.55 -5.69
CA THR A 236 -3.07 -23.37 -4.46
C THR A 236 -2.97 -21.87 -4.19
N VAL A 237 -3.54 -21.44 -3.06
CA VAL A 237 -3.42 -20.05 -2.58
C VAL A 237 -1.93 -19.66 -2.55
N GLY A 238 -1.61 -18.53 -3.17
CA GLY A 238 -0.24 -18.17 -3.53
C GLY A 238 0.52 -17.54 -2.38
N PHE A 239 -0.08 -16.56 -1.69
CA PHE A 239 0.43 -15.91 -0.49
C PHE A 239 -0.75 -15.46 0.37
N GLU A 240 -0.63 -15.57 1.68
CA GLU A 240 -1.67 -15.17 2.63
C GLU A 240 -1.16 -14.05 3.50
N MET A 241 -2.02 -13.06 3.77
CA MET A 241 -1.71 -12.00 4.72
C MET A 241 -1.63 -12.59 6.13
N VAL A 242 -0.64 -12.13 6.90
CA VAL A 242 -0.39 -12.61 8.26
C VAL A 242 -1.07 -11.70 9.27
N PHE A 243 -1.77 -12.32 10.23
CA PHE A 243 -2.50 -11.65 11.29
C PHE A 243 -1.87 -11.93 12.64
N LEU A 244 -1.83 -10.91 13.48
CA LEU A 244 -1.41 -10.98 14.88
C LEU A 244 -2.64 -10.75 15.77
N GLU A 245 -3.01 -11.75 16.57
CA GLU A 245 -4.07 -11.66 17.59
C GLU A 245 -3.43 -11.89 18.97
N GLY A 246 -3.01 -10.80 19.62
CA GLY A 246 -2.18 -10.91 20.84
C GLY A 246 -0.80 -11.47 20.50
N ASP A 247 -0.43 -12.61 21.10
CA ASP A 247 0.81 -13.33 20.82
C ASP A 247 0.63 -14.44 19.75
N ASP A 248 -0.61 -14.71 19.32
CA ASP A 248 -0.92 -15.73 18.33
C ASP A 248 -0.76 -15.20 16.91
N VAL A 249 -0.09 -16.00 16.07
CA VAL A 249 0.15 -15.70 14.66
C VAL A 249 -0.66 -16.67 13.81
N THR A 250 -1.55 -16.15 12.97
CA THR A 250 -2.39 -16.96 12.10
C THR A 250 -2.32 -16.49 10.65
N LEU A 251 -2.42 -17.43 9.71
CA LEU A 251 -2.68 -17.12 8.30
C LEU A 251 -4.18 -17.02 8.09
N TYR A 252 -4.62 -15.95 7.42
CA TYR A 252 -6.04 -15.61 7.29
C TYR A 252 -6.92 -16.75 6.76
N VAL A 253 -6.48 -17.41 5.69
CA VAL A 253 -7.32 -18.40 5.00
C VAL A 253 -7.32 -19.72 5.76
N GLN A 254 -6.22 -20.04 6.46
CA GLN A 254 -6.17 -21.23 7.32
C GLN A 254 -7.13 -21.11 8.50
N ASP A 255 -7.20 -19.96 9.17
CA ASP A 255 -8.15 -19.73 10.27
C ASP A 255 -9.61 -19.79 9.79
N LEU A 256 -9.90 -19.21 8.62
CA LEU A 256 -11.23 -19.32 8.00
C LEU A 256 -11.64 -20.78 7.75
N LYS A 257 -10.72 -21.62 7.24
CA LYS A 257 -10.99 -23.04 7.01
C LYS A 257 -11.20 -23.82 8.30
N GLU A 258 -10.37 -23.61 9.32
CA GLU A 258 -10.45 -24.33 10.60
C GLU A 258 -11.70 -23.93 11.39
N LYS A 259 -12.07 -22.64 11.38
CA LYS A 259 -13.32 -22.14 11.98
C LYS A 259 -14.55 -22.65 11.23
N ALA A 260 -14.57 -22.59 9.89
CA ALA A 260 -15.66 -23.17 9.10
C ALA A 260 -15.84 -24.67 9.41
N HIS A 261 -14.74 -25.44 9.48
CA HIS A 261 -14.80 -26.86 9.83
C HIS A 261 -15.23 -27.15 11.27
N SER A 262 -14.86 -26.32 12.24
CA SER A 262 -15.22 -26.52 13.66
C SER A 262 -16.67 -26.13 13.95
N GLU A 263 -17.19 -25.08 13.32
CA GLU A 263 -18.59 -24.68 13.48
C GLU A 263 -19.55 -25.60 12.72
N LEU A 264 -19.17 -26.11 11.54
CA LEU A 264 -19.91 -27.17 10.84
C LEU A 264 -20.10 -28.44 11.71
N ARG A 265 -19.25 -28.67 12.72
CA ARG A 265 -19.45 -29.75 13.71
C ARG A 265 -20.40 -29.38 14.85
N LEU A 266 -20.60 -28.10 15.13
CA LEU A 266 -21.42 -27.58 16.25
C LEU A 266 -22.83 -27.15 15.82
N VAL A 267 -23.07 -26.87 14.53
CA VAL A 267 -24.42 -26.55 13.98
C VAL A 267 -25.35 -27.79 13.95
N GLY A 268 -24.91 -28.93 14.46
CA GLY A 268 -25.80 -30.05 14.80
C GLY A 268 -26.87 -29.74 15.84
N ASN A 269 -26.86 -28.59 16.54
CA ASN A 269 -27.98 -28.23 17.45
C ASN A 269 -28.14 -26.77 17.90
N HIS A 270 -27.40 -25.76 17.41
CA HIS A 270 -27.63 -24.37 17.85
C HIS A 270 -27.68 -23.34 16.73
N ARG A 271 -28.76 -22.54 16.76
CA ARG A 271 -29.01 -21.33 15.97
C ARG A 271 -28.01 -20.24 16.37
N ALA A 272 -26.90 -20.11 15.66
CA ALA A 272 -26.10 -18.88 15.61
C ALA A 272 -26.16 -18.36 14.18
N GLY A 273 -26.58 -17.11 14.00
CA GLY A 273 -26.74 -16.47 12.69
C GLY A 273 -25.41 -15.90 12.19
N VAL A 274 -25.13 -16.10 10.90
CA VAL A 274 -23.91 -15.69 10.17
C VAL A 274 -23.73 -14.15 10.05
N ASN A 275 -24.60 -13.35 10.67
CA ASN A 275 -24.50 -11.88 10.61
C ASN A 275 -23.44 -11.30 11.57
N GLY A 276 -22.76 -12.10 12.40
CA GLY A 276 -21.77 -11.63 13.38
C GLY A 276 -20.30 -11.62 12.91
N TRP A 277 -19.98 -12.25 11.76
CA TRP A 277 -18.59 -12.56 11.43
C TRP A 277 -17.73 -11.33 11.10
N LYS A 278 -18.31 -10.25 10.57
CA LYS A 278 -17.58 -9.02 10.22
C LYS A 278 -17.30 -8.15 11.46
N GLU A 279 -18.29 -7.98 12.33
CA GLU A 279 -18.17 -7.21 13.58
C GLU A 279 -17.37 -7.95 14.65
N GLU A 280 -17.34 -9.29 14.66
CA GLU A 280 -16.61 -10.06 15.68
C GLU A 280 -15.12 -10.25 15.34
N PHE A 281 -14.77 -10.27 14.05
CA PHE A 281 -13.37 -10.45 13.60
C PHE A 281 -12.60 -9.13 13.53
N MET A 282 -13.28 -8.01 13.20
CA MET A 282 -12.66 -6.69 13.09
C MET A 282 -13.15 -5.70 14.16
N GLY A 283 -14.36 -5.85 14.67
CA GLY A 283 -15.02 -4.87 15.54
C GLY A 283 -14.88 -5.11 17.05
N GLY A 284 -14.13 -6.12 17.51
CA GLY A 284 -14.01 -6.42 18.95
C GLY A 284 -12.69 -7.01 19.43
N ARG A 285 -11.77 -7.39 18.54
CA ARG A 285 -10.48 -7.99 18.91
C ARG A 285 -9.35 -7.14 18.33
N ASN A 286 -8.26 -6.98 19.07
CA ASN A 286 -7.07 -6.24 18.64
C ASN A 286 -6.29 -7.02 17.58
N VAL A 287 -6.93 -7.34 16.46
CA VAL A 287 -6.34 -8.01 15.32
C VAL A 287 -5.58 -6.96 14.52
N ARG A 288 -4.27 -7.16 14.34
CA ARG A 288 -3.41 -6.28 13.54
C ARG A 288 -2.75 -7.06 12.41
N PHE A 289 -2.61 -6.43 11.25
CA PHE A 289 -1.79 -6.99 10.18
C PHE A 289 -0.33 -6.97 10.60
N LEU A 290 0.40 -7.99 10.20
CA LEU A 290 1.85 -7.88 10.20
C LEU A 290 2.24 -6.89 9.11
N GLU A 291 2.89 -5.79 9.51
CA GLU A 291 3.26 -4.72 8.61
C GLU A 291 4.76 -4.47 8.59
N VAL A 292 5.28 -4.16 7.40
CA VAL A 292 6.62 -3.63 7.20
C VAL A 292 6.49 -2.37 6.35
N ASN A 293 7.00 -1.25 6.85
CA ASN A 293 6.89 0.05 6.18
C ASN A 293 5.43 0.43 5.82
N GLU A 294 4.50 0.27 6.78
CA GLU A 294 3.06 0.60 6.64
C GLU A 294 2.39 -0.15 5.47
N ARG A 295 2.84 -1.38 5.22
CA ARG A 295 2.29 -2.26 4.20
C ARG A 295 2.19 -3.68 4.74
N PRO A 296 1.14 -4.42 4.34
CA PRO A 296 0.94 -5.78 4.79
C PRO A 296 2.08 -6.69 4.33
N VAL A 297 2.45 -7.62 5.19
CA VAL A 297 3.34 -8.73 4.87
C VAL A 297 2.50 -9.93 4.48
N TYR A 298 2.84 -10.54 3.35
CA TYR A 298 2.27 -11.78 2.90
C TYR A 298 3.27 -12.91 3.08
N MET A 299 2.80 -14.04 3.57
CA MET A 299 3.62 -15.24 3.72
C MET A 299 2.97 -16.43 3.03
N ARG A 300 3.83 -17.32 2.53
CA ARG A 300 3.41 -18.61 1.99
C ARG A 300 4.37 -19.67 2.46
N ARG A 301 3.85 -20.80 2.91
CA ARG A 301 4.68 -21.98 3.18
C ARG A 301 5.24 -22.55 1.87
N GLY A 302 6.56 -22.70 1.80
CA GLY A 302 7.22 -23.32 0.66
C GLY A 302 6.81 -24.79 0.51
N LEU A 303 6.65 -25.23 -0.74
CA LEU A 303 6.30 -26.62 -1.07
C LEU A 303 7.54 -27.52 -0.97
N GLY A 304 7.97 -27.81 0.25
CA GLY A 304 8.88 -28.93 0.54
C GLY A 304 8.18 -30.28 0.31
N ARG A 305 8.94 -31.37 0.23
CA ARG A 305 8.38 -32.75 0.02
C ARG A 305 7.30 -33.15 1.04
N GLU A 306 7.22 -32.47 2.18
CA GLU A 306 6.24 -32.71 3.25
C GLU A 306 5.54 -31.41 3.71
N GLY A 307 5.56 -30.34 2.89
CA GLY A 307 5.10 -29.03 3.32
C GLY A 307 6.02 -28.38 4.37
N THR A 308 7.25 -28.85 4.48
CA THR A 308 8.29 -28.36 5.42
C THR A 308 9.26 -27.39 4.75
N GLY A 309 8.86 -26.74 3.64
CA GLY A 309 9.71 -25.76 2.97
C GLY A 309 9.78 -24.44 3.74
N PRO A 310 10.82 -23.62 3.49
CA PRO A 310 10.92 -22.30 4.11
C PRO A 310 9.73 -21.43 3.72
N LEU A 311 9.40 -20.47 4.59
CA LEU A 311 8.36 -19.49 4.33
C LEU A 311 8.85 -18.50 3.26
N GLN A 312 8.08 -18.34 2.20
CA GLN A 312 8.25 -17.26 1.25
C GLN A 312 7.58 -16.02 1.83
N ILE A 313 8.29 -14.90 1.84
CA ILE A 313 7.85 -13.66 2.50
C ILE A 313 7.86 -12.54 1.48
N LEU A 314 6.69 -11.97 1.24
CA LEU A 314 6.47 -10.85 0.35
C LEU A 314 6.14 -9.61 1.18
N PHE A 315 7.00 -8.59 1.09
CA PHE A 315 6.93 -7.40 1.95
C PHE A 315 7.37 -6.15 1.18
N PHE A 316 7.15 -4.97 1.78
CA PHE A 316 7.44 -3.70 1.14
C PHE A 316 8.74 -3.08 1.67
N VAL A 317 9.66 -2.75 0.77
CA VAL A 317 10.96 -2.11 1.08
C VAL A 317 10.93 -0.60 0.79
N GLY A 318 9.80 0.07 1.07
CA GLY A 318 9.65 1.53 0.98
C GLY A 318 9.27 2.06 -0.41
N ARG A 319 9.82 1.50 -1.49
CA ARG A 319 9.37 1.78 -2.88
C ARG A 319 9.06 0.54 -3.71
N ARG A 320 9.38 -0.66 -3.24
CA ARG A 320 9.18 -1.87 -4.02
C ARG A 320 8.61 -2.97 -3.15
N TRP A 321 7.90 -3.88 -3.78
CA TRP A 321 7.63 -5.18 -3.21
C TRP A 321 8.87 -6.06 -3.38
N ALA A 322 9.27 -6.73 -2.32
CA ALA A 322 10.39 -7.67 -2.30
C ALA A 322 9.89 -9.04 -1.85
N LEU A 323 10.36 -10.07 -2.53
CA LEU A 323 10.14 -11.47 -2.17
C LEU A 323 11.47 -12.05 -1.67
N THR A 324 11.43 -12.64 -0.48
CA THR A 324 12.54 -13.42 0.10
C THR A 324 12.01 -14.77 0.61
N THR A 325 12.89 -15.60 1.17
CA THR A 325 12.47 -16.73 2.00
C THR A 325 13.06 -16.58 3.40
N SER A 326 12.42 -17.17 4.39
CA SER A 326 12.87 -17.14 5.79
C SER A 326 14.28 -17.71 6.00
N GLU A 327 14.71 -18.69 5.19
CA GLU A 327 16.09 -19.20 5.18
C GLU A 327 17.13 -18.16 4.76
N HIS A 328 16.71 -17.15 3.98
CA HIS A 328 17.56 -16.05 3.53
C HIS A 328 17.53 -14.85 4.48
N ILE A 329 16.93 -14.97 5.67
CA ILE A 329 16.93 -13.92 6.69
C ILE A 329 17.78 -14.39 7.87
N ASP A 330 18.88 -13.70 8.12
CA ASP A 330 19.73 -14.01 9.27
C ASP A 330 19.00 -13.63 10.58
N GLY A 331 19.13 -14.47 11.61
CA GLY A 331 18.61 -14.20 12.95
C GLY A 331 17.28 -14.89 13.31
N ILE A 332 16.65 -15.58 12.36
CA ILE A 332 15.47 -16.42 12.64
C ILE A 332 15.94 -17.78 13.19
N ALA A 333 15.45 -18.18 14.36
CA ALA A 333 15.87 -19.42 15.01
C ALA A 333 15.32 -20.67 14.27
N ASP A 334 14.04 -20.69 13.93
CA ASP A 334 13.39 -21.67 13.08
C ASP A 334 12.75 -21.00 11.85
N PRO A 335 13.40 -21.03 10.68
CA PRO A 335 12.86 -20.44 9.46
C PRO A 335 11.61 -21.18 8.92
N TYR A 336 11.24 -22.33 9.48
CA TYR A 336 10.06 -23.10 9.07
C TYR A 336 8.83 -22.79 9.94
N SER A 337 9.03 -22.17 11.10
CA SER A 337 7.96 -21.81 12.03
C SER A 337 7.34 -20.46 11.65
N LEU A 338 6.03 -20.44 11.38
CA LEU A 338 5.30 -19.23 11.06
C LEU A 338 5.33 -18.22 12.21
N SER A 339 5.17 -18.68 13.45
CA SER A 339 5.15 -17.79 14.62
C SER A 339 6.52 -17.17 14.86
N GLU A 340 7.60 -17.92 14.68
CA GLU A 340 8.96 -17.37 14.83
C GLU A 340 9.30 -16.38 13.71
N VAL A 341 8.96 -16.70 12.46
CA VAL A 341 9.18 -15.79 11.34
C VAL A 341 8.35 -14.51 11.50
N ALA A 342 7.06 -14.61 11.83
CA ALA A 342 6.22 -13.43 12.03
C ALA A 342 6.67 -12.59 13.22
N SER A 343 7.04 -13.22 14.34
CA SER A 343 7.61 -12.54 15.51
C SER A 343 8.91 -11.82 15.16
N PHE A 344 9.80 -12.46 14.40
CA PHE A 344 11.01 -11.82 13.91
C PHE A 344 10.68 -10.62 13.01
N VAL A 345 9.75 -10.79 12.05
CA VAL A 345 9.36 -9.71 11.14
C VAL A 345 8.73 -8.53 11.89
N SER A 346 7.93 -8.78 12.92
CA SER A 346 7.29 -7.70 13.69
C SER A 346 8.23 -6.97 14.63
N SER A 347 9.24 -7.65 15.17
CA SER A 347 10.07 -7.10 16.27
C SER A 347 11.52 -6.83 15.91
N ASN A 348 12.12 -7.59 14.99
CA ASN A 348 13.55 -7.58 14.71
C ASN A 348 13.89 -7.31 13.23
N PHE A 349 12.91 -7.36 12.33
CA PHE A 349 13.17 -7.09 10.91
C PHE A 349 13.32 -5.59 10.67
N LEU A 350 14.58 -5.19 10.63
CA LEU A 350 15.06 -3.85 10.40
C LEU A 350 15.59 -3.81 8.96
N THR A 351 14.80 -3.37 7.98
CA THR A 351 15.09 -3.63 6.56
C THR A 351 16.52 -3.27 6.10
N TYR A 352 17.18 -2.27 6.68
CA TYR A 352 18.59 -1.98 6.38
C TYR A 352 19.59 -2.80 7.23
N TRP A 353 19.27 -3.08 8.49
CA TRP A 353 20.18 -3.70 9.47
C TRP A 353 20.02 -5.22 9.58
N THR A 354 18.91 -5.76 9.12
CA THR A 354 18.71 -7.20 8.97
C THR A 354 19.45 -7.64 7.73
N ASN A 355 20.29 -8.66 7.89
CA ASN A 355 20.96 -9.28 6.77
C ASN A 355 20.00 -10.25 6.08
N PHE A 356 19.54 -9.91 4.89
CA PHE A 356 18.72 -10.81 4.08
C PHE A 356 19.04 -10.75 2.60
N GLU A 357 18.65 -11.80 1.88
CA GLU A 357 18.73 -11.86 0.42
C GLU A 357 17.34 -11.66 -0.19
N VAL A 358 17.23 -10.75 -1.17
CA VAL A 358 16.00 -10.60 -1.95
C VAL A 358 16.10 -11.48 -3.17
N LEU A 359 15.08 -12.32 -3.38
CA LEU A 359 15.00 -13.21 -4.52
C LEU A 359 14.36 -12.52 -5.71
N PHE A 360 13.33 -11.70 -5.46
CA PHE A 360 12.65 -10.94 -6.49
C PHE A 360 12.19 -9.59 -5.97
N VAL A 361 12.10 -8.62 -6.89
CA VAL A 361 11.68 -7.26 -6.55
C VAL A 361 10.79 -6.70 -7.66
N SER A 362 9.77 -5.92 -7.29
CA SER A 362 8.92 -5.24 -8.25
C SER A 362 9.60 -4.00 -8.86
N ASP A 363 8.99 -3.42 -9.88
CA ASP A 363 9.22 -2.04 -10.31
C ASP A 363 8.93 -1.05 -9.16
N PRO A 364 9.54 0.16 -9.19
CA PRO A 364 9.34 1.12 -8.12
C PRO A 364 7.92 1.68 -8.15
N LEU A 365 7.33 1.78 -6.96
CA LEU A 365 6.06 2.41 -6.69
C LEU A 365 6.29 3.88 -6.38
N ASP A 366 5.83 4.73 -7.29
CA ASP A 366 5.90 6.17 -7.15
C ASP A 366 4.54 6.75 -6.76
N SER A 367 4.55 7.99 -6.26
CA SER A 367 3.32 8.75 -5.97
C SER A 367 2.35 8.87 -7.16
N LYS A 368 2.82 8.59 -8.39
CA LYS A 368 2.03 8.62 -9.63
C LYS A 368 1.51 7.24 -10.05
N THR A 369 1.92 6.17 -9.39
CA THR A 369 1.41 4.83 -9.69
C THR A 369 0.00 4.73 -9.12
N ASP A 370 -0.99 4.40 -9.96
CA ASP A 370 -2.42 4.39 -9.59
C ASP A 370 -2.75 3.48 -8.39
N THR A 371 -3.87 3.81 -7.76
CA THR A 371 -4.42 3.29 -6.50
C THR A 371 -4.68 1.78 -6.47
N ASP A 372 -3.67 0.99 -6.07
CA ASP A 372 -3.78 -0.16 -5.15
C ASP A 372 -2.38 -0.52 -4.61
N ILE A 373 -1.54 0.48 -4.31
CA ILE A 373 -0.13 0.32 -3.89
C ILE A 373 0.00 -0.53 -2.60
N VAL A 374 -1.08 -0.66 -1.82
CA VAL A 374 -1.10 -1.46 -0.60
C VAL A 374 -0.96 -2.95 -0.90
N THR A 375 -1.33 -3.36 -2.12
CA THR A 375 -1.39 -4.75 -2.50
C THR A 375 -0.66 -4.97 -3.83
N PRO A 376 0.21 -6.00 -3.96
CA PRO A 376 0.90 -6.24 -5.22
C PRO A 376 0.02 -6.95 -6.28
N THR A 377 -1.25 -6.55 -6.45
CA THR A 377 -2.30 -7.28 -7.20
C THR A 377 -2.49 -6.85 -8.65
N HIS A 378 -1.67 -5.94 -9.19
CA HIS A 378 -1.87 -5.44 -10.54
C HIS A 378 -0.99 -6.16 -11.57
N SER A 379 -1.59 -6.53 -12.70
CA SER A 379 -0.91 -7.06 -13.91
C SER A 379 0.23 -6.20 -14.46
N ARG A 380 0.39 -4.97 -13.94
CA ARG A 380 1.39 -3.99 -14.34
C ARG A 380 2.69 -4.10 -13.55
N PHE A 381 2.70 -4.79 -12.40
CA PHE A 381 3.92 -4.99 -11.66
C PHE A 381 4.90 -5.80 -12.51
N LYS A 382 6.07 -5.22 -12.71
CA LYS A 382 7.17 -5.90 -13.38
C LYS A 382 8.09 -6.46 -12.32
N TRP A 383 8.39 -7.75 -12.42
CA TRP A 383 9.25 -8.42 -11.46
C TRP A 383 10.64 -8.61 -12.02
N TYR A 384 11.65 -8.46 -11.18
CA TYR A 384 13.05 -8.57 -11.54
C TYR A 384 13.76 -9.44 -10.51
N GLN A 385 14.75 -10.21 -10.97
CA GLN A 385 15.72 -10.83 -10.08
C GLN A 385 16.84 -9.82 -9.81
N PRO A 386 17.16 -9.49 -8.55
CA PRO A 386 18.28 -8.59 -8.27
C PRO A 386 19.60 -9.28 -8.60
N LEU A 387 20.60 -8.52 -9.07
CA LEU A 387 21.92 -9.06 -9.43
C LEU A 387 22.89 -9.16 -8.24
N THR A 388 22.57 -8.56 -7.11
CA THR A 388 23.46 -8.48 -5.95
C THR A 388 22.78 -9.01 -4.69
N GLY A 389 23.54 -9.79 -3.92
CA GLY A 389 23.14 -10.34 -2.63
C GLY A 389 23.49 -9.42 -1.44
N LYS A 390 22.82 -9.68 -0.32
CA LYS A 390 22.93 -9.04 1.02
C LYS A 390 23.04 -7.50 1.02
N ASN A 391 21.94 -6.83 1.34
CA ASN A 391 21.83 -5.40 1.69
C ASN A 391 22.09 -4.35 0.57
N GLY A 392 21.90 -4.70 -0.70
CA GLY A 392 21.94 -3.73 -1.80
C GLY A 392 21.36 -4.27 -3.10
N PHE A 393 20.49 -3.50 -3.75
CA PHE A 393 19.88 -3.84 -5.03
C PHE A 393 20.66 -3.24 -6.19
N VAL A 394 21.27 -4.07 -7.04
CA VAL A 394 21.73 -3.66 -8.36
C VAL A 394 20.86 -4.36 -9.40
N TYR A 395 20.24 -3.57 -10.28
CA TYR A 395 19.28 -4.07 -11.27
C TYR A 395 19.97 -4.28 -12.62
N SER A 396 20.05 -5.53 -13.06
CA SER A 396 20.32 -5.83 -14.48
C SER A 396 19.89 -7.26 -14.84
N SER A 397 18.68 -7.64 -14.43
CA SER A 397 18.05 -8.90 -14.87
C SER A 397 16.89 -8.60 -15.82
N PRO A 398 16.62 -9.46 -16.82
CA PRO A 398 15.39 -9.38 -17.61
C PRO A 398 14.15 -9.39 -16.72
N GLU A 399 13.10 -8.70 -17.21
CA GLU A 399 11.77 -8.74 -16.61
C GLU A 399 11.26 -10.20 -16.56
N ILE A 400 10.76 -10.60 -15.40
CA ILE A 400 10.12 -11.90 -15.18
C ILE A 400 8.64 -11.72 -15.49
N ASN A 401 8.13 -12.53 -16.41
CA ASN A 401 6.72 -12.54 -16.76
C ASN A 401 5.90 -13.20 -15.64
N LEU A 402 5.59 -12.43 -14.59
CA LEU A 402 4.81 -12.84 -13.44
C LEU A 402 3.73 -11.79 -13.16
N SER A 403 2.59 -12.23 -12.63
CA SER A 403 1.63 -11.35 -11.97
C SER A 403 1.04 -12.05 -10.77
N LEU A 404 0.80 -11.27 -9.72
CA LEU A 404 -0.06 -11.65 -8.63
C LEU A 404 -1.43 -10.99 -8.84
N THR A 405 -2.48 -11.62 -8.35
CA THR A 405 -3.85 -11.11 -8.36
C THR A 405 -4.51 -11.41 -7.03
N CYS A 406 -5.58 -10.69 -6.71
CA CYS A 406 -6.30 -10.91 -5.46
C CYS A 406 -7.05 -12.25 -5.54
N PHE A 407 -7.05 -13.04 -4.48
CA PHE A 407 -7.81 -14.28 -4.47
C PHE A 407 -9.32 -14.03 -4.44
N PHE A 408 -9.72 -12.98 -3.74
CA PHE A 408 -11.11 -12.62 -3.59
C PHE A 408 -11.54 -11.71 -4.73
N CYS A 409 -12.69 -12.03 -5.33
CA CYS A 409 -13.25 -11.21 -6.38
C CYS A 409 -14.15 -10.13 -5.79
N LYS A 410 -14.12 -8.95 -6.43
CA LYS A 410 -15.01 -7.82 -6.19
C LYS A 410 -15.61 -7.39 -7.53
N GLU A 411 -16.85 -6.88 -7.57
CA GLU A 411 -17.53 -6.53 -8.82
C GLU A 411 -16.71 -5.58 -9.73
N ASP A 412 -15.82 -4.76 -9.16
CA ASP A 412 -14.92 -3.85 -9.87
C ASP A 412 -13.58 -4.49 -10.30
N ILE A 413 -13.23 -5.65 -9.75
CA ILE A 413 -12.00 -6.40 -10.07
C ILE A 413 -12.43 -7.86 -10.36
N ASN A 414 -13.00 -8.09 -11.55
CA ASN A 414 -13.44 -9.41 -11.96
C ASN A 414 -12.23 -10.33 -12.26
N ILE A 415 -11.77 -11.03 -11.23
CA ILE A 415 -10.67 -12.01 -11.28
C ILE A 415 -11.14 -13.36 -11.82
N CYS A 416 -12.45 -13.53 -11.98
CA CYS A 416 -13.01 -14.77 -12.48
C CYS A 416 -12.77 -14.85 -13.99
N HIS A 417 -11.63 -15.46 -14.32
CA HIS A 417 -11.19 -15.70 -15.67
C HIS A 417 -12.29 -16.36 -16.52
N ASN A 418 -12.31 -16.03 -17.82
CA ASN A 418 -13.12 -16.69 -18.85
C ASN A 418 -14.63 -16.80 -18.54
N GLY A 419 -15.22 -15.74 -17.99
CA GLY A 419 -16.66 -15.70 -17.72
C GLY A 419 -17.09 -16.44 -16.45
N GLY A 420 -16.13 -16.78 -15.57
CA GLY A 420 -16.46 -17.14 -14.20
C GLY A 420 -17.26 -16.01 -13.55
N MET A 421 -18.25 -16.38 -12.75
CA MET A 421 -18.99 -15.41 -11.96
C MET A 421 -18.36 -15.34 -10.58
N CYS A 422 -18.14 -14.11 -10.10
CA CYS A 422 -17.85 -13.89 -8.71
C CYS A 422 -19.10 -14.28 -7.91
N LYS A 423 -19.12 -15.49 -7.35
CA LYS A 423 -20.22 -15.94 -6.50
C LYS A 423 -19.97 -15.48 -5.09
N ASN A 424 -21.02 -15.04 -4.40
CA ASN A 424 -20.87 -14.62 -3.02
C ASN A 424 -20.42 -15.83 -2.18
N LEU A 425 -19.57 -15.62 -1.18
CA LEU A 425 -19.14 -16.70 -0.26
C LEU A 425 -20.33 -17.46 0.36
N LEU A 426 -21.49 -16.80 0.49
CA LEU A 426 -22.73 -17.39 0.99
C LEU A 426 -23.39 -18.38 0.00
N ASP A 427 -23.11 -18.29 -1.29
CA ASP A 427 -23.69 -19.17 -2.32
C ASP A 427 -22.99 -20.54 -2.36
N TRP A 428 -21.78 -20.66 -1.80
CA TRP A 428 -21.00 -21.90 -1.72
C TRP A 428 -21.75 -23.01 -0.96
N GLU A 429 -22.57 -22.64 0.02
CA GLU A 429 -23.27 -23.60 0.89
C GLU A 429 -24.52 -24.22 0.25
N ALA A 430 -25.03 -23.65 -0.85
CA ALA A 430 -26.28 -24.12 -1.46
C ALA A 430 -26.11 -25.26 -2.47
N GLU A 431 -24.91 -25.48 -3.04
CA GLU A 431 -24.69 -26.42 -4.17
C GLU A 431 -23.99 -27.74 -3.79
N SER A 432 -23.49 -27.89 -2.55
CA SER A 432 -22.86 -29.15 -2.11
C SER A 432 -23.86 -30.32 -1.94
N ASP A 433 -25.16 -30.08 -2.09
CA ASP A 433 -26.23 -31.04 -1.80
C ASP A 433 -26.71 -31.88 -3.01
N SER A 434 -26.22 -31.65 -4.23
CA SER A 434 -26.77 -32.32 -5.44
C SER A 434 -26.01 -33.54 -5.97
N TYR A 435 -24.83 -33.91 -5.46
CA TYR A 435 -24.16 -35.15 -5.89
C TYR A 435 -24.40 -36.29 -4.89
N GLY A 436 -25.47 -37.03 -5.14
CA GLY A 436 -25.92 -38.13 -4.31
C GLY A 436 -24.94 -39.31 -4.23
N VAL A 437 -24.37 -39.52 -3.04
CA VAL A 437 -24.14 -40.87 -2.49
C VAL A 437 -24.50 -40.86 -0.99
N GLY A 438 -25.69 -41.38 -0.71
CA GLY A 438 -26.31 -41.72 0.58
C GLY A 438 -25.63 -41.33 1.90
N ARG A 439 -26.06 -40.22 2.50
CA ARG A 439 -26.12 -39.96 3.96
C ARG A 439 -27.36 -39.10 4.29
N PRO A 440 -27.83 -39.05 5.56
CA PRO A 440 -29.22 -38.71 5.88
C PRO A 440 -29.55 -37.23 5.63
N ARG A 441 -30.72 -37.02 5.02
CA ARG A 441 -31.34 -35.72 4.72
C ARG A 441 -31.57 -34.88 5.97
N ILE A 442 -31.14 -33.62 5.93
CA ILE A 442 -31.79 -32.53 6.66
C ILE A 442 -31.95 -31.37 5.67
N SER A 443 -33.19 -30.95 5.44
CA SER A 443 -33.55 -29.82 4.57
C SER A 443 -33.75 -28.59 5.43
N TYR A 444 -33.13 -27.47 5.07
CA TYR A 444 -33.41 -26.15 5.66
C TYR A 444 -33.77 -25.13 4.59
N ASP A 445 -34.82 -24.36 4.88
CA ASP A 445 -35.31 -23.23 4.09
C ASP A 445 -34.71 -21.94 4.66
N LEU A 446 -33.89 -21.24 3.87
CA LEU A 446 -33.16 -20.03 4.25
C LEU A 446 -33.73 -18.75 3.62
N THR A 447 -35.01 -18.71 3.26
CA THR A 447 -35.65 -17.53 2.63
C THR A 447 -35.78 -16.25 3.50
N ARG A 448 -35.10 -16.13 4.65
CA ARG A 448 -35.18 -14.93 5.50
C ARG A 448 -33.89 -14.60 6.25
N LEU A 449 -32.89 -14.04 5.57
CA LEU A 449 -31.79 -13.29 6.21
C LEU A 449 -31.59 -11.97 5.46
N ASN A 450 -31.85 -10.86 6.15
CA ASN A 450 -31.91 -9.51 5.61
C ASN A 450 -30.86 -8.63 6.33
N GLY A 451 -29.59 -9.06 6.29
CA GLY A 451 -28.46 -8.39 6.92
C GLY A 451 -27.38 -8.05 5.90
N THR A 452 -26.83 -6.84 5.99
CA THR A 452 -25.83 -6.25 5.09
C THR A 452 -24.45 -6.86 5.32
N ILE A 453 -24.25 -8.08 4.81
CA ILE A 453 -22.91 -8.48 4.37
C ILE A 453 -22.59 -7.58 3.18
N ASP A 454 -21.36 -7.05 3.15
CA ASP A 454 -20.86 -6.34 1.97
C ASP A 454 -20.93 -7.34 0.81
N LYS A 455 -21.89 -7.16 -0.11
CA LYS A 455 -22.16 -8.09 -1.21
C LYS A 455 -20.97 -8.28 -2.16
N ASP A 456 -19.94 -7.48 -1.92
CA ASP A 456 -18.76 -7.25 -2.73
C ASP A 456 -17.70 -8.35 -2.65
N TRP A 457 -17.75 -9.29 -1.71
CA TRP A 457 -16.74 -10.35 -1.60
C TRP A 457 -17.28 -11.70 -2.09
N GLY A 458 -16.65 -12.24 -3.14
CA GLY A 458 -16.97 -13.55 -3.66
C GLY A 458 -15.76 -14.44 -3.93
N TYR A 459 -16.04 -15.67 -4.33
CA TYR A 459 -15.08 -16.60 -4.92
C TYR A 459 -15.42 -16.84 -6.39
N CYS A 460 -14.41 -17.21 -7.18
CA CYS A 460 -14.64 -17.54 -8.57
C CYS A 460 -15.12 -18.97 -8.73
N GLU A 461 -16.33 -19.15 -9.24
CA GLU A 461 -16.84 -20.46 -9.64
C GLU A 461 -16.78 -20.63 -11.15
N CYS A 462 -16.29 -21.79 -11.58
CA CYS A 462 -16.31 -22.18 -12.98
C CYS A 462 -17.73 -22.64 -13.37
N PRO A 463 -18.19 -22.39 -14.61
CA PRO A 463 -19.48 -22.89 -15.07
C PRO A 463 -19.61 -24.41 -14.91
N SER A 464 -20.76 -24.87 -14.42
CA SER A 464 -21.08 -26.23 -13.95
C SER A 464 -20.95 -27.37 -14.96
N HIS A 465 -20.47 -27.11 -16.18
CA HIS A 465 -20.18 -28.13 -17.20
C HIS A 465 -18.68 -28.46 -17.36
N ALA A 466 -17.78 -27.82 -16.60
CA ALA A 466 -16.35 -28.12 -16.61
C ALA A 466 -15.96 -29.00 -15.41
N THR A 467 -15.88 -30.32 -15.60
CA THR A 467 -15.40 -31.23 -14.55
C THR A 467 -13.89 -31.11 -14.36
N GLY A 468 -13.45 -30.53 -13.24
CA GLY A 468 -12.29 -30.88 -12.39
C GLY A 468 -10.86 -30.82 -12.93
N ALA A 469 -10.64 -30.99 -14.23
CA ALA A 469 -9.33 -30.90 -14.90
C ALA A 469 -9.41 -30.15 -16.24
N LEU A 470 -10.61 -29.74 -16.66
CA LEU A 470 -10.89 -29.12 -17.95
C LEU A 470 -10.94 -27.59 -17.94
N CYS A 471 -10.87 -26.95 -16.77
CA CYS A 471 -10.72 -25.48 -16.69
C CYS A 471 -9.31 -25.01 -17.05
N GLU A 472 -8.31 -25.90 -17.06
CA GLU A 472 -6.90 -25.55 -17.35
C GLU A 472 -6.44 -25.90 -18.77
N ILE A 473 -7.24 -26.63 -19.58
CA ILE A 473 -6.74 -27.20 -20.84
C ILE A 473 -7.28 -26.50 -22.10
N LEU A 474 -8.28 -25.61 -22.00
CA LEU A 474 -8.77 -24.84 -23.14
C LEU A 474 -8.90 -23.36 -22.79
N ASP A 475 -7.77 -22.66 -22.83
CA ASP A 475 -7.69 -21.21 -23.03
C ASP A 475 -8.28 -20.85 -24.39
N LEU A 476 -9.61 -20.73 -24.48
CA LEU A 476 -10.27 -20.16 -25.64
C LEU A 476 -11.06 -18.92 -25.21
N PRO A 477 -10.71 -17.71 -25.68
CA PRO A 477 -11.51 -16.52 -25.42
C PRO A 477 -12.93 -16.69 -25.99
N PRO A 478 -13.94 -16.00 -25.43
CA PRO A 478 -15.35 -16.17 -25.80
C PRO A 478 -15.75 -15.62 -27.18
N ASP A 479 -14.79 -15.15 -27.98
CA ASP A 479 -15.03 -14.53 -29.28
C ASP A 479 -14.79 -15.53 -30.40
N ALA A 480 -15.68 -15.55 -31.39
CA ALA A 480 -15.60 -16.45 -32.53
C ALA A 480 -14.25 -16.30 -33.25
N GLY A 481 -13.46 -17.37 -33.24
CA GLY A 481 -12.12 -17.40 -33.84
C GLY A 481 -11.70 -18.83 -34.17
N CYS A 482 -10.72 -18.96 -35.06
CA CYS A 482 -10.10 -20.24 -35.38
C CYS A 482 -8.89 -20.50 -34.49
N TYR A 483 -8.65 -21.77 -34.18
CA TYR A 483 -7.57 -22.16 -33.28
C TYR A 483 -6.77 -23.35 -33.83
N TYR A 484 -5.45 -23.31 -33.63
CA TYR A 484 -4.53 -24.39 -33.98
C TYR A 484 -4.14 -25.18 -32.72
N PHE A 485 -4.41 -26.49 -32.69
CA PHE A 485 -3.96 -27.38 -31.61
C PHE A 485 -2.65 -28.06 -32.00
N SER A 486 -1.54 -27.65 -31.36
CA SER A 486 -0.23 -28.28 -31.56
C SER A 486 -0.10 -29.55 -30.73
N GLN A 487 -0.18 -30.73 -31.36
CA GLN A 487 -0.04 -32.01 -30.65
C GLN A 487 1.32 -32.18 -29.93
N GLN A 488 2.36 -31.46 -30.36
CA GLN A 488 3.68 -31.54 -29.73
C GLN A 488 3.84 -30.63 -28.51
N GLN A 489 2.98 -29.62 -28.35
CA GLN A 489 3.13 -28.60 -27.31
C GLN A 489 1.93 -28.55 -26.35
N GLY A 490 0.77 -29.12 -26.71
CA GLY A 490 -0.43 -29.02 -25.89
C GLY A 490 -0.97 -27.59 -25.76
N VAL A 491 -0.56 -26.69 -26.67
CA VAL A 491 -0.93 -25.26 -26.69
C VAL A 491 -1.90 -25.00 -27.83
N VAL A 492 -2.83 -24.07 -27.60
CA VAL A 492 -3.83 -23.61 -28.56
C VAL A 492 -3.50 -22.18 -28.99
N ASP A 493 -3.14 -21.99 -30.26
CA ASP A 493 -2.81 -20.66 -30.81
C ASP A 493 -3.98 -20.12 -31.65
N PRO A 494 -4.40 -18.85 -31.48
CA PRO A 494 -5.40 -18.23 -32.33
C PRO A 494 -4.85 -17.98 -33.74
N ILE A 495 -5.62 -18.35 -34.77
CA ILE A 495 -5.29 -18.08 -36.16
C ILE A 495 -5.96 -16.78 -36.58
N VAL A 496 -5.14 -15.76 -36.83
CA VAL A 496 -5.61 -14.45 -37.33
C VAL A 496 -6.15 -14.62 -38.76
N ASP A 497 -7.29 -13.98 -39.06
CA ASP A 497 -7.97 -13.95 -40.37
C ASP A 497 -8.63 -15.25 -40.86
N CYS A 498 -8.87 -16.21 -39.97
CA CYS A 498 -9.62 -17.40 -40.32
C CYS A 498 -11.13 -17.22 -40.09
N VAL A 499 -11.92 -17.71 -41.04
CA VAL A 499 -13.39 -17.63 -41.03
C VAL A 499 -13.94 -19.01 -40.73
N CYS A 500 -14.62 -19.15 -39.60
CA CYS A 500 -15.32 -20.38 -39.27
C CYS A 500 -16.51 -20.61 -40.21
N HIS A 501 -16.86 -21.89 -40.39
CA HIS A 501 -18.13 -22.24 -41.00
C HIS A 501 -19.27 -21.60 -40.19
N GLU A 502 -20.32 -21.12 -40.87
CA GLU A 502 -21.41 -20.35 -40.25
C GLU A 502 -22.16 -21.09 -39.11
N SER A 503 -22.04 -22.42 -39.07
CA SER A 503 -22.60 -23.25 -38.01
C SER A 503 -21.71 -23.33 -36.76
N CYS A 504 -20.43 -22.98 -36.84
CA CYS A 504 -19.49 -23.06 -35.73
C CYS A 504 -19.43 -21.72 -34.97
N LYS A 505 -19.49 -21.79 -33.64
CA LYS A 505 -19.13 -20.65 -32.77
C LYS A 505 -17.62 -20.55 -32.61
N THR A 506 -16.94 -21.68 -32.49
CA THR A 506 -15.48 -21.81 -32.52
C THR A 506 -15.11 -22.96 -33.44
N CYS A 507 -14.04 -22.83 -34.22
CA CYS A 507 -13.60 -23.86 -35.17
C CYS A 507 -12.08 -24.05 -35.18
N GLY A 508 -11.62 -25.13 -35.79
CA GLY A 508 -10.21 -25.42 -36.00
C GLY A 508 -9.61 -24.71 -37.22
N ILE A 509 -8.59 -25.33 -37.79
CA ILE A 509 -7.68 -24.73 -38.78
C ILE A 509 -8.35 -24.58 -40.15
N ILE A 510 -9.28 -25.48 -40.46
CA ILE A 510 -9.90 -25.58 -41.76
C ILE A 510 -11.33 -25.15 -41.49
N GLY A 511 -11.75 -23.96 -41.94
CA GLY A 511 -13.11 -23.40 -41.80
C GLY A 511 -14.21 -24.22 -42.52
N SER A 512 -14.11 -25.54 -42.42
CA SER A 512 -15.02 -26.55 -42.90
C SER A 512 -16.09 -26.84 -41.85
N ARG A 513 -17.21 -27.39 -42.29
CA ARG A 513 -18.36 -27.71 -41.46
C ARG A 513 -18.06 -28.75 -40.36
N ASP A 514 -17.00 -29.53 -40.54
CA ASP A 514 -16.64 -30.67 -39.68
C ASP A 514 -15.53 -30.34 -38.69
N ASP A 515 -15.09 -29.07 -38.63
CA ASP A 515 -14.02 -28.60 -37.75
C ASP A 515 -14.54 -27.65 -36.66
N CYS A 516 -15.80 -27.76 -36.26
CA CYS A 516 -16.36 -27.00 -35.15
C CYS A 516 -15.89 -27.59 -33.80
N PHE A 517 -15.56 -26.72 -32.84
CA PHE A 517 -15.38 -27.08 -31.42
C PHE A 517 -16.58 -26.69 -30.55
N SER A 518 -17.39 -25.75 -31.03
CA SER A 518 -18.68 -25.42 -30.44
C SER A 518 -19.64 -24.86 -31.51
N CYS A 519 -20.95 -25.02 -31.28
CA CYS A 519 -21.98 -24.66 -32.25
C CYS A 519 -22.57 -23.27 -31.99
N PHE A 520 -22.77 -22.50 -33.06
CA PHE A 520 -23.26 -21.12 -32.98
C PHE A 520 -24.68 -21.02 -32.42
N ASP A 521 -25.52 -21.99 -32.75
CA ASP A 521 -26.91 -22.11 -32.32
C ASP A 521 -27.07 -22.79 -30.94
N GLY A 522 -25.98 -23.23 -30.32
CA GLY A 522 -25.99 -23.98 -29.07
C GLY A 522 -26.40 -25.46 -29.20
N SER A 523 -26.50 -25.99 -30.43
CA SER A 523 -26.74 -27.41 -30.66
C SER A 523 -25.58 -28.30 -30.20
N ASN A 524 -25.84 -29.61 -30.06
CA ASN A 524 -24.81 -30.58 -29.69
C ASN A 524 -23.81 -30.77 -30.82
N LEU A 525 -22.52 -30.72 -30.48
CA LEU A 525 -21.43 -31.03 -31.40
C LEU A 525 -21.32 -32.54 -31.63
N THR A 526 -21.46 -32.98 -32.89
CA THR A 526 -21.18 -34.37 -33.28
C THR A 526 -19.70 -34.51 -33.59
N LYS A 527 -18.93 -35.11 -32.67
CA LYS A 527 -17.48 -35.25 -32.81
C LYS A 527 -17.12 -36.22 -33.94
N ILE A 528 -16.42 -35.72 -34.95
CA ILE A 528 -15.95 -36.51 -36.11
C ILE A 528 -14.45 -36.85 -35.95
N TRP A 529 -13.69 -35.95 -35.33
CA TRP A 529 -12.24 -36.04 -35.24
C TRP A 529 -11.74 -36.39 -33.84
N LYS A 530 -10.56 -37.02 -33.76
CA LYS A 530 -9.93 -37.43 -32.49
C LYS A 530 -9.53 -36.25 -31.59
N ASN A 531 -9.31 -35.07 -32.17
CA ASN A 531 -9.00 -33.83 -31.44
C ASN A 531 -10.24 -33.22 -30.77
N GLY A 532 -11.42 -33.80 -30.94
CA GLY A 532 -12.68 -33.30 -30.38
C GLY A 532 -13.46 -32.38 -31.32
N ALA A 533 -12.92 -32.04 -32.49
CA ALA A 533 -13.64 -31.28 -33.51
C ALA A 533 -14.73 -32.13 -34.18
N GLY A 534 -15.75 -31.46 -34.68
CA GLY A 534 -16.92 -32.10 -35.27
C GLY A 534 -17.80 -31.12 -36.02
N CYS A 535 -19.02 -31.55 -36.33
CA CYS A 535 -20.00 -30.72 -37.03
C CYS A 535 -21.17 -30.35 -36.11
N CYS A 536 -21.91 -29.32 -36.51
CA CYS A 536 -23.05 -28.76 -35.80
C CYS A 536 -24.36 -28.97 -36.56
N GLY A 537 -25.43 -29.35 -35.85
CA GLY A 537 -26.77 -29.57 -36.39
C GLY A 537 -27.05 -31.00 -36.88
N GLU A 538 -28.25 -31.21 -37.43
CA GLU A 538 -28.74 -32.53 -37.90
C GLU A 538 -28.10 -32.98 -39.23
N ASP A 539 -27.47 -32.07 -39.96
CA ASP A 539 -26.79 -32.34 -41.24
C ASP A 539 -25.41 -32.99 -41.09
N CYS A 540 -25.08 -33.50 -39.90
CA CYS A 540 -23.83 -34.19 -39.57
C CYS A 540 -23.71 -35.63 -40.12
N ALA A 541 -24.64 -36.05 -40.98
CA ALA A 541 -24.81 -37.44 -41.40
C ALA A 541 -24.19 -37.77 -42.76
#